data_AF-A0A2A2IPD5-F1
#
_entry.id   AF-A0A2A2IPD5-F1
#
_cell.length_a   1.000
_cell.length_b   1.000
_cell.length_c   1.000
_cell.angle_alpha   90.00
_cell.angle_beta   90.00
_cell.angle_gamma   90.00
#
_symmetry.space_group_name_H-M   'P 1'
#
loop_
_entity.id
_entity.type
_entity.pdbx_description
1 polymer ?
#
loop_
_entity_poly.entity_id
_entity_poly.type
_entity_poly.pdbx_seq_one_letter_code
_entity_poly.pdbx_strand_id
1 'polypeptide(L)'
;MRYVDGKAAEGVFVQEVDKEVRRVKQHDETRREYMTLAMELKRMFSEGAKDKETMMILEMLREGISKETIAKCARVSVEYVVELGKMNHLL
;
A
#
# COMPACT_ATOMS: atom_id res chain seq x y z
N MET A 1 33.17 -20.89 -22.72
CA MET A 1 33.61 -19.79 -21.82
C MET A 1 32.93 -19.95 -20.47
N ARG A 2 33.69 -20.02 -19.37
CA ARG A 2 33.14 -20.08 -17.99
C ARG A 2 33.22 -18.68 -17.38
N TYR A 3 32.08 -18.01 -17.24
CA TYR A 3 31.99 -16.88 -16.31
C TYR A 3 32.16 -17.43 -14.89
N VAL A 4 33.09 -16.87 -14.12
CA VAL A 4 33.28 -17.19 -12.70
C VAL A 4 33.18 -15.86 -11.96
N ASP A 5 32.21 -15.76 -11.05
CA ASP A 5 31.98 -14.56 -10.26
C ASP A 5 33.28 -14.19 -9.51
N GLY A 6 33.74 -12.94 -9.66
CA GLY A 6 34.98 -12.44 -9.05
C GLY A 6 36.27 -12.47 -9.89
N LYS A 7 36.24 -12.87 -11.17
CA LYS A 7 37.40 -12.71 -12.09
C LYS A 7 37.18 -11.57 -13.10
N ALA A 8 38.24 -10.86 -13.46
CA ALA A 8 38.18 -9.79 -14.46
C ALA A 8 37.69 -10.35 -15.82
N ALA A 9 36.74 -9.66 -16.45
CA ALA A 9 36.19 -10.03 -17.73
C ALA A 9 37.25 -9.88 -18.85
N GLU A 10 37.76 -11.00 -19.35
CA GLU A 10 38.67 -11.02 -20.50
C GLU A 10 37.86 -11.19 -21.80
N GLY A 11 38.03 -10.24 -22.73
CA GLY A 11 37.37 -10.22 -24.04
C GLY A 11 36.27 -9.15 -24.16
N VAL A 12 36.17 -8.53 -25.34
CA VAL A 12 35.29 -7.37 -25.64
C VAL A 12 33.84 -7.66 -25.27
N PHE A 13 33.30 -8.80 -25.71
CA PHE A 13 31.91 -9.20 -25.42
C PHE A 13 31.63 -9.36 -23.92
N VAL A 14 32.56 -9.95 -23.15
CA VAL A 14 32.36 -10.17 -21.71
C VAL A 14 32.43 -8.86 -20.94
N GLN A 15 33.25 -7.90 -21.39
CA GLN A 15 33.33 -6.56 -20.81
C GLN A 15 32.08 -5.71 -21.08
N GLU A 16 31.49 -5.83 -22.27
CA GLU A 16 30.21 -5.16 -22.58
C GLU A 16 29.07 -5.72 -21.73
N VAL A 17 29.00 -7.05 -21.59
CA VAL A 17 28.03 -7.71 -20.71
C VAL A 17 28.24 -7.31 -19.24
N ASP A 18 29.48 -7.23 -18.75
CA ASP A 18 29.76 -6.82 -17.37
C ASP A 18 29.39 -5.35 -17.11
N LYS A 19 29.62 -4.44 -18.07
CA LYS A 19 29.15 -3.04 -17.99
C LYS A 19 27.62 -2.96 -17.94
N GLU A 20 26.94 -3.73 -18.77
CA GLU A 20 25.48 -3.80 -18.81
C GLU A 20 24.91 -4.30 -17.47
N VAL A 21 25.48 -5.39 -16.94
CA VAL A 21 25.08 -5.97 -15.66
C VAL A 21 25.30 -4.98 -14.51
N ARG A 22 26.43 -4.27 -14.48
CA ARG A 22 26.67 -3.23 -13.48
C ARG A 22 25.69 -2.08 -13.61
N ARG A 23 25.37 -1.65 -14.84
CA ARG A 23 24.37 -0.59 -15.09
C ARG A 23 23.00 -0.98 -14.57
N VAL A 24 22.55 -2.20 -14.86
CA VAL A 24 21.25 -2.72 -14.38
C VAL A 24 21.25 -2.87 -12.85
N LYS A 25 22.34 -3.36 -12.25
CA LYS A 25 22.48 -3.49 -10.79
C LYS A 25 22.50 -2.14 -10.05
N GLN A 26 23.00 -1.08 -10.69
CA GLN A 26 23.06 0.28 -10.15
C GLN A 26 21.83 1.13 -10.50
N HIS A 27 20.80 0.54 -11.12
CA HIS A 27 19.60 1.27 -11.53
C HIS A 27 18.73 1.64 -10.31
N ASP A 28 19.19 2.66 -9.57
CA ASP A 28 18.53 3.20 -8.38
C ASP A 28 17.20 3.88 -8.71
N GLU A 29 17.01 4.34 -9.95
CA GLU A 29 15.77 4.96 -10.42
C GLU A 29 14.60 3.97 -10.40
N THR A 30 14.76 2.76 -10.96
CA THR A 30 13.72 1.72 -10.85
C THR A 30 13.47 1.30 -9.41
N ARG A 31 14.50 1.30 -8.54
CA ARG A 31 14.31 1.01 -7.11
C ARG A 31 13.46 2.10 -6.43
N ARG A 32 13.72 3.37 -6.72
CA ARG A 32 12.96 4.52 -6.18
C ARG A 32 11.54 4.52 -6.72
N GLU A 33 11.36 4.41 -8.02
CA GLU A 33 10.04 4.35 -8.68
C GLU A 33 9.21 3.18 -8.15
N TYR A 34 9.81 2.00 -8.02
CA TYR A 34 9.14 0.83 -7.45
C TYR A 34 8.77 1.05 -5.98
N MET A 35 9.65 1.66 -5.19
CA MET A 35 9.35 1.98 -3.78
C MET A 35 8.20 2.98 -3.67
N THR A 36 8.21 4.04 -4.49
CA THR A 36 7.13 5.03 -4.56
C THR A 36 5.81 4.35 -4.91
N LEU A 37 5.79 3.54 -5.98
CA LEU A 37 4.60 2.80 -6.39
C LEU A 37 4.11 1.83 -5.30
N ALA A 38 5.02 1.10 -4.64
CA ALA A 38 4.67 0.19 -3.57
C ALA A 38 4.08 0.92 -2.36
N MET A 39 4.61 2.10 -2.02
CA MET A 39 4.05 2.96 -0.96
C MET A 39 2.67 3.50 -1.34
N GLU A 40 2.47 3.94 -2.57
CA GLU A 40 1.18 4.39 -3.10
C GLU A 40 0.14 3.27 -3.06
N LEU A 41 0.49 2.07 -3.54
CA LEU A 41 -0.37 0.89 -3.45
C LEU A 41 -0.75 0.58 -2.01
N LYS A 42 0.23 0.53 -1.10
CA LYS A 42 0.00 0.28 0.32
C LYS A 42 -0.95 1.33 0.93
N ARG A 43 -0.76 2.60 0.57
CA ARG A 43 -1.63 3.71 1.00
C ARG A 43 -3.05 3.51 0.49
N MET A 44 -3.24 3.27 -0.81
CA MET A 44 -4.56 3.03 -1.40
C MET A 44 -5.27 1.84 -0.77
N PHE A 45 -4.58 0.73 -0.52
CA PHE A 45 -5.17 -0.42 0.18
C PHE A 45 -5.58 -0.08 1.62
N SER A 46 -4.78 0.71 2.34
CA SER A 46 -5.10 1.13 3.70
C SER A 46 -6.26 2.12 3.77
N GLU A 47 -6.34 3.06 2.83
CA GLU A 47 -7.44 4.01 2.70
C GLU A 47 -8.73 3.28 2.32
N GLY A 48 -8.69 2.40 1.31
CA GLY A 48 -9.86 1.62 0.91
C GLY A 48 -10.38 0.67 1.99
N ALA A 49 -9.53 0.19 2.91
CA ALA A 49 -9.97 -0.58 4.07
C ALA A 49 -10.76 0.29 5.07
N LYS A 50 -10.28 1.51 5.36
CA LYS A 50 -10.97 2.47 6.22
C LYS A 50 -12.28 2.95 5.62
N ASP A 51 -12.33 3.14 4.30
CA ASP A 51 -13.54 3.53 3.59
C ASP A 51 -14.61 2.46 3.70
N LYS A 52 -14.25 1.18 3.55
CA LYS A 52 -15.18 0.05 3.75
C LYS A 52 -15.74 -0.01 5.17
N GLU A 53 -14.89 0.19 6.17
CA GLU A 53 -15.31 0.22 7.59
C GLU A 53 -16.28 1.38 7.85
N THR A 54 -15.96 2.57 7.32
CA THR A 54 -16.82 3.75 7.42
C THR A 54 -18.16 3.55 6.71
N MET A 55 -18.15 2.97 5.50
CA MET A 55 -19.36 2.64 4.76
C MET A 55 -20.26 1.67 5.54
N MET A 56 -19.68 0.61 6.12
CA MET A 56 -20.42 -0.34 6.95
C MET A 56 -21.09 0.35 8.14
N ILE A 57 -20.37 1.23 8.86
CA ILE A 57 -20.93 2.00 9.98
C ILE A 57 -22.12 2.85 9.52
N LEU A 58 -21.99 3.53 8.37
CA LEU A 58 -23.06 4.37 7.81
C LEU A 58 -24.28 3.55 7.38
N GLU A 59 -24.08 2.37 6.79
CA GLU A 59 -25.16 1.44 6.44
C GLU A 59 -25.90 0.96 7.70
N MET A 60 -25.17 0.53 8.73
CA MET A 60 -25.77 0.12 10.00
C MET A 60 -26.57 1.25 10.67
N LEU A 61 -26.08 2.50 10.57
CA LEU A 61 -26.83 3.68 11.04
C LEU A 61 -28.12 3.91 10.25
N ARG A 62 -28.09 3.74 8.91
CA ARG A 62 -29.29 3.84 8.06
C ARG A 62 -30.32 2.76 8.37
N GLU A 63 -29.87 1.57 8.75
CA GLU A 63 -30.73 0.48 9.20
C GLU A 63 -31.30 0.68 10.61
N GLY A 64 -30.94 1.77 11.30
CA GLY A 64 -31.44 2.10 12.62
C GLY A 64 -30.80 1.29 13.74
N ILE A 65 -29.64 0.66 13.51
CA ILE A 65 -28.91 -0.07 14.54
C ILE A 65 -28.38 0.93 15.58
N SER A 66 -28.50 0.59 16.86
CA SER A 66 -28.03 1.42 17.97
C SER A 66 -26.54 1.71 17.87
N LYS A 67 -26.12 2.93 18.20
CA LYS A 67 -24.73 3.40 18.14
C LYS A 67 -23.78 2.54 18.99
N GLU A 68 -24.27 2.07 20.14
CA GLU A 68 -23.54 1.23 21.10
C GLU A 68 -23.21 -0.14 20.48
N THR A 69 -24.17 -0.74 19.78
CA THR A 69 -23.99 -2.01 19.06
C THR A 69 -23.01 -1.84 17.90
N ILE A 70 -23.14 -0.77 17.11
CA ILE A 70 -22.23 -0.47 15.99
C ILE A 70 -20.80 -0.29 16.50
N ALA A 71 -20.62 0.54 17.54
CA ALA A 71 -19.32 0.79 18.17
C ALA A 71 -18.67 -0.51 18.65
N LYS A 72 -19.44 -1.39 19.29
CA LYS A 72 -18.96 -2.70 19.73
C LYS A 72 -18.57 -3.62 18.56
N CYS A 73 -19.38 -3.67 17.50
CA CYS A 73 -19.13 -4.53 16.33
C CYS A 73 -17.91 -4.07 15.53
N ALA A 74 -17.83 -2.77 15.23
CA ALA A 74 -16.71 -2.16 14.50
C ALA A 74 -15.47 -1.92 15.39
N ARG A 75 -15.58 -2.14 16.71
CA ARG A 75 -14.49 -1.91 17.71
C ARG A 75 -13.98 -0.47 17.70
N VAL A 76 -14.90 0.47 17.53
CA VAL A 76 -14.65 1.92 17.58
C VAL A 76 -15.36 2.54 18.78
N SER A 77 -15.01 3.77 19.14
CA SER A 77 -15.72 4.53 20.17
C SER A 77 -17.14 4.89 19.72
N VAL A 78 -18.07 5.03 20.66
CA VAL A 78 -19.43 5.52 20.36
C VAL A 78 -19.39 6.94 19.82
N GLU A 79 -18.48 7.77 20.34
CA GLU A 79 -18.24 9.15 19.89
C GLU A 79 -17.96 9.22 18.38
N TYR A 80 -17.06 8.36 17.89
CA TYR A 80 -16.74 8.27 16.47
C TYR A 80 -17.96 7.91 15.59
N VAL A 81 -18.80 6.98 16.05
CA VAL A 81 -20.06 6.62 15.35
C VAL A 81 -21.02 7.82 15.31
N VAL A 82 -21.10 8.59 16.39
CA VAL A 82 -21.92 9.81 16.47
C VAL A 82 -21.39 10.89 15.52
N GLU A 83 -20.09 11.14 15.49
CA GLU A 83 -19.46 12.10 14.60
C GLU A 83 -19.71 11.75 13.12
N LEU A 84 -19.47 10.49 12.75
CA LEU A 84 -19.75 10.00 11.39
C LEU A 84 -21.23 10.17 11.00
N GLY A 85 -22.16 9.83 11.90
CA GLY A 85 -23.58 9.99 11.64
C GLY A 85 -23.98 11.45 11.44
N LYS A 86 -23.47 12.37 12.26
CA LYS A 86 -23.71 13.82 12.12
C LYS A 86 -23.15 14.38 10.81
N MET A 87 -21.92 14.00 10.44
CA MET A 87 -21.30 14.41 9.19
C MET A 87 -22.08 13.96 7.95
N ASN A 88 -22.85 12.87 8.08
CA ASN A 88 -23.64 12.27 6.99
C ASN A 88 -25.16 12.50 7.15
N HIS A 89 -25.59 13.39 8.07
CA HIS A 89 -26.99 13.72 8.31
C HIS A 89 -27.90 12.53 8.68
N LEU A 90 -27.32 11.51 9.35
CA LEU A 90 -28.03 10.32 9.82
C LEU A 90 -28.43 10.41 11.29
N LEU A 91 -27.91 11.40 12.04
CA LEU A 91 -28.07 11.59 13.48
C LEU A 91 -28.20 13.06 13.86
#